data_AF-A0A4U9UZU3-F1
#
_entry.id   AF-A0A4U9UZU3-F1
#
_cell.length_a   1.000
_cell.length_b   1.000
_cell.length_c   1.000
_cell.angle_alpha   90.00
_cell.angle_beta   90.00
_cell.angle_gamma   90.00
#
_symmetry.space_group_name_H-M   'P 1'
#
loop_
_entity.id
_entity.type
_entity.pdbx_description
1 polymer ?
#
loop_
_entity_poly.entity_id
_entity_poly.type
_entity_poly.pdbx_seq_one_letter_code
_entity_poly.pdbx_strand_id
1 'polypeptide(L)'
;MSKLKFAFIFLMALIISSYSSLQAQTPAATPVTGAAQPNNAYKYSPDGLRKGSLANQFDHLNYISKNNYDFKMVRKTNLDIIRKNVIDTVSKLHKEINSLKSTSSNYTANTKNLQDSIQTLKDQLAQEKEKTDSFSFMGINTSKGLYSTVVWTIIAVLAIATFIFLFSYRKAKVDTVEFQKTAEQSQEEFAAFRKKAMEKEQLLKRQLQDELNKKI
;
A
#
# COMPACT_ATOMS: atom_id res chain seq x y z
N MET A 1 11.21 -11.21 30.50
CA MET A 1 10.03 -10.55 29.88
C MET A 1 10.36 -9.65 28.68
N SER A 2 11.64 -9.42 28.32
CA SER A 2 12.03 -8.58 27.16
C SER A 2 11.76 -9.27 25.80
N LYS A 3 12.06 -10.56 25.67
CA LYS A 3 11.96 -11.29 24.38
C LYS A 3 10.53 -11.41 23.82
N LEU A 4 9.51 -11.45 24.69
CA LEU A 4 8.10 -11.55 24.27
C LEU A 4 7.54 -10.20 23.77
N LYS A 5 8.05 -9.08 24.33
CA LYS A 5 7.68 -7.71 23.89
C LYS A 5 8.31 -7.38 22.53
N PHE A 6 9.56 -7.81 22.31
CA PHE A 6 10.21 -7.70 21.00
C PHE A 6 9.55 -8.60 19.94
N ALA A 7 9.12 -9.81 20.30
CA ALA A 7 8.41 -10.69 19.36
C ALA A 7 7.07 -10.10 18.89
N PHE A 8 6.33 -9.41 19.75
CA PHE A 8 5.05 -8.79 19.38
C PHE A 8 5.24 -7.55 18.48
N ILE A 9 6.26 -6.73 18.75
CA ILE A 9 6.63 -5.58 17.91
C ILE A 9 7.14 -6.06 16.54
N PHE A 10 7.90 -7.15 16.50
CA PHE A 10 8.39 -7.75 15.26
C PHE A 10 7.27 -8.38 14.42
N LEU A 11 6.28 -9.01 15.07
CA LEU A 11 5.10 -9.57 14.39
C LEU A 11 4.18 -8.47 13.82
N MET A 12 4.11 -7.30 14.47
CA MET A 12 3.34 -6.15 13.98
C MET A 12 4.03 -5.44 12.82
N ALA A 13 5.37 -5.41 12.79
CA ALA A 13 6.16 -4.86 11.66
C ALA A 13 6.12 -5.73 10.39
N LEU A 14 5.94 -7.06 10.52
CA LEU A 14 5.95 -8.00 9.39
C LEU A 14 4.66 -7.95 8.56
N ILE A 15 3.55 -7.47 9.15
CA ILE A 15 2.24 -7.34 8.48
C ILE A 15 2.15 -6.05 7.65
N ILE A 16 2.97 -5.02 7.95
CA ILE A 16 2.92 -3.73 7.26
C ILE A 16 3.74 -3.74 5.96
N SER A 17 4.82 -4.54 5.89
CA SER A 17 5.73 -4.59 4.74
C SER A 17 5.21 -5.41 3.55
N SER A 18 4.07 -6.08 3.66
CA SER A 18 3.53 -6.98 2.62
C SER A 18 2.59 -6.29 1.62
N TYR A 19 2.26 -5.01 1.79
CA TYR A 19 1.21 -4.34 1.00
C TYR A 19 1.70 -3.46 -0.15
N SER A 20 3.00 -3.40 -0.43
CA SER A 20 3.55 -2.45 -1.42
C SER A 20 4.57 -3.10 -2.35
N SER A 21 4.10 -3.80 -3.38
CA SER A 21 4.86 -4.04 -4.63
C SER A 21 4.02 -4.71 -5.72
N LEU A 22 2.99 -4.05 -6.26
CA LEU A 22 2.32 -4.51 -7.50
C LEU A 22 2.01 -3.32 -8.43
N GLN A 23 2.89 -3.08 -9.41
CA GLN A 23 2.69 -2.47 -10.75
C GLN A 23 4.05 -1.92 -11.27
N ALA A 24 4.41 -1.95 -12.55
CA ALA A 24 3.76 -2.39 -13.78
C ALA A 24 4.84 -2.73 -14.82
N GLN A 25 4.53 -3.65 -15.72
CA GLN A 25 5.35 -4.02 -16.85
C GLN A 25 5.21 -3.00 -17.97
N THR A 26 6.34 -2.42 -18.39
CA THR A 26 6.46 -1.54 -19.57
C THR A 26 6.27 -2.37 -20.86
N PRO A 27 5.32 -2.05 -21.75
CA PRO A 27 5.28 -2.62 -23.08
C PRO A 27 6.42 -2.06 -23.94
N ALA A 28 7.09 -2.98 -24.63
CA ALA A 28 8.23 -2.74 -25.50
C ALA A 28 7.92 -1.73 -26.62
N ALA A 29 8.83 -0.76 -26.79
CA ALA A 29 8.86 0.10 -27.96
C ALA A 29 9.28 -0.72 -29.19
N THR A 30 8.39 -0.87 -30.16
CA THR A 30 8.75 -1.30 -31.51
C THR A 30 9.38 -0.13 -32.27
N PRO A 31 10.57 -0.28 -32.86
CA PRO A 31 11.12 0.71 -33.77
C PRO A 31 10.29 0.74 -35.06
N VAL A 32 9.77 1.91 -35.43
CA VAL A 32 9.11 2.13 -36.72
C VAL A 32 10.15 2.14 -37.82
N THR A 33 10.25 1.03 -38.55
CA THR A 33 10.97 0.94 -39.83
C THR A 33 10.30 1.89 -40.82
N GLY A 34 10.97 2.99 -41.15
CA GLY A 34 10.60 3.82 -42.29
C GLY A 34 10.66 3.00 -43.57
N ALA A 35 9.51 2.76 -44.19
CA ALA A 35 9.44 2.12 -45.50
C ALA A 35 10.06 3.04 -46.55
N ALA A 36 11.29 2.73 -46.97
CA ALA A 36 11.85 3.25 -48.20
C ALA A 36 10.97 2.83 -49.38
N GLN A 37 10.25 3.77 -49.99
CA GLN A 37 9.50 3.52 -51.22
C GLN A 37 10.50 3.27 -52.36
N PRO A 38 10.29 2.23 -53.20
CA PRO A 38 11.16 1.93 -54.34
C PRO A 38 10.96 3.03 -55.38
N ASN A 39 11.89 3.97 -55.38
CA ASN A 39 11.79 5.29 -55.96
C ASN A 39 11.85 5.34 -57.49
N ASN A 40 12.04 4.22 -58.20
CA ASN A 40 12.38 4.28 -59.64
C ASN A 40 11.48 3.44 -60.57
N ALA A 41 10.55 2.63 -60.04
CA ALA A 41 9.80 1.64 -60.83
C ALA A 41 8.89 2.22 -61.94
N TYR A 42 8.48 3.49 -61.81
CA TYR A 42 7.52 4.11 -62.75
C TYR A 42 8.12 5.20 -63.65
N LYS A 43 9.42 5.48 -63.53
CA LYS A 43 10.10 6.56 -64.29
C LYS A 43 10.05 6.33 -65.81
N TYR A 44 10.15 5.08 -66.25
CA TYR A 44 10.17 4.70 -67.68
C TYR A 44 8.99 3.81 -68.10
N SER A 45 7.97 3.69 -67.25
CA SER A 45 6.81 2.84 -67.55
C SER A 45 5.76 3.61 -68.38
N PRO A 46 5.01 2.96 -69.29
CA PRO A 46 3.92 3.59 -70.03
C PRO A 46 2.86 4.27 -69.14
N ASP A 47 2.69 3.78 -67.91
CA ASP A 47 1.76 4.32 -66.91
C ASP A 47 2.38 5.39 -65.98
N GLY A 48 3.61 5.84 -66.28
CA GLY A 48 4.41 6.69 -65.40
C GLY A 48 3.79 8.05 -65.08
N LEU A 49 2.83 8.54 -65.86
CA LEU A 49 2.09 9.79 -65.57
C LEU A 49 1.05 9.64 -64.47
N ARG A 50 0.58 8.43 -64.19
CA ARG A 50 -0.55 8.17 -63.28
C ARG A 50 -0.14 7.38 -62.04
N LYS A 51 1.00 6.71 -62.08
CA LYS A 51 1.50 5.83 -61.02
C LYS A 51 2.85 6.29 -60.50
N GLY A 52 3.09 6.10 -59.21
CA GLY A 52 4.33 6.50 -58.53
C GLY A 52 4.26 7.88 -57.87
N SER A 53 5.36 8.29 -57.25
CA SER A 53 5.49 9.60 -56.60
C SER A 53 5.31 10.74 -57.61
N LEU A 54 4.91 11.93 -57.13
CA LEU A 54 4.79 13.10 -57.99
C LEU A 54 6.11 13.44 -58.71
N ALA A 55 7.25 13.21 -58.03
CA ALA A 55 8.58 13.35 -58.63
C ALA A 55 8.78 12.40 -59.82
N ASN A 56 8.38 11.13 -59.68
CA ASN A 56 8.50 10.14 -60.76
C ASN A 56 7.59 10.49 -61.95
N GLN A 57 6.39 11.04 -61.67
CA GLN A 57 5.46 11.47 -62.71
C GLN A 57 6.02 12.67 -63.50
N PHE A 58 6.70 13.60 -62.82
CA PHE A 58 7.41 14.72 -63.46
C PHE A 58 8.62 14.26 -64.29
N ASP A 59 9.43 13.35 -63.76
CA ASP A 59 10.55 12.76 -64.49
C ASP A 59 10.08 12.02 -65.75
N HIS A 60 8.98 11.27 -65.63
CA HIS A 60 8.39 10.57 -66.75
C HIS A 60 7.81 11.54 -67.80
N LEU A 61 7.15 12.62 -67.37
CA LEU A 61 6.69 13.69 -68.25
C LEU A 61 7.86 14.28 -69.06
N ASN A 62 8.99 14.50 -68.39
CA ASN A 62 10.21 15.00 -68.98
C ASN A 62 10.82 14.01 -69.99
N TYR A 63 10.74 12.70 -69.72
CA TYR A 63 11.22 11.64 -70.60
C TYR A 63 10.41 11.52 -71.90
N ILE A 64 9.07 11.56 -71.82
CA ILE A 64 8.20 11.44 -73.01
C ILE A 64 8.03 12.75 -73.80
N SER A 65 8.56 13.86 -73.28
CA SER A 65 8.53 15.16 -73.95
C SER A 65 9.51 15.19 -75.12
N LYS A 66 9.11 15.81 -76.24
CA LYS A 66 10.00 15.95 -77.39
C LYS A 66 10.92 17.15 -77.17
N ASN A 67 12.23 16.96 -77.33
CA ASN A 67 13.19 18.05 -77.26
C ASN A 67 13.21 18.85 -78.58
N ASN A 68 13.23 20.17 -78.51
CA ASN A 68 13.41 21.06 -79.65
C ASN A 68 14.32 22.23 -79.26
N TYR A 69 15.58 22.17 -79.70
CA TYR A 69 16.67 23.06 -79.26
C TYR A 69 16.69 23.19 -77.72
N ASP A 70 16.25 24.33 -77.21
CA ASP A 70 16.24 24.69 -75.79
C ASP A 70 14.89 24.45 -75.09
N PHE A 71 13.87 23.98 -75.81
CA PHE A 71 12.51 23.79 -75.29
C PHE A 71 12.06 22.33 -75.32
N LYS A 72 11.33 21.92 -74.28
CA LYS A 72 10.65 20.63 -74.25
C LYS A 72 9.17 20.78 -74.59
N MET A 73 8.77 20.14 -75.68
CA MET A 73 7.37 20.06 -76.09
C MET A 73 6.67 18.95 -75.32
N VAL A 74 5.72 19.35 -74.48
CA VAL A 74 4.89 18.45 -73.69
C VAL A 74 3.47 18.46 -74.27
N ARG A 75 2.85 17.28 -74.39
CA ARG A 75 1.44 17.18 -74.81
C ARG A 75 0.53 17.81 -73.75
N LYS A 76 -0.44 18.60 -74.19
CA LYS A 76 -1.42 19.27 -73.31
C LYS A 76 -2.15 18.28 -72.39
N THR A 77 -2.54 17.11 -72.91
CA THR A 77 -3.19 16.03 -72.13
C THR A 77 -2.35 15.56 -70.96
N ASN A 78 -1.03 15.46 -71.15
CA ASN A 78 -0.11 15.00 -70.13
C ASN A 78 0.06 16.03 -69.00
N LEU A 79 0.11 17.32 -69.36
CA LEU A 79 0.12 18.40 -68.38
C LEU A 79 -1.16 18.43 -67.55
N ASP A 80 -2.32 18.18 -68.16
CA ASP A 80 -3.59 18.16 -67.45
C ASP A 80 -3.68 17.00 -66.44
N ILE A 81 -3.18 15.82 -66.81
CA ILE A 81 -3.07 14.66 -65.89
C ILE A 81 -2.20 15.01 -64.67
N ILE A 82 -1.01 15.55 -64.89
CA ILE A 82 -0.11 15.93 -63.79
C ILE A 82 -0.73 17.02 -62.92
N ARG A 83 -1.34 18.04 -63.53
CA ARG A 83 -2.06 19.10 -62.81
C ARG A 83 -3.14 18.51 -61.89
N LYS A 84 -3.94 17.58 -62.39
CA LYS A 84 -4.98 16.89 -61.60
C LYS A 84 -4.37 16.11 -60.45
N ASN A 85 -3.29 15.36 -60.68
CA ASN A 85 -2.62 14.57 -59.65
C ASN A 85 -1.99 15.45 -58.55
N VAL A 86 -1.41 16.60 -58.92
CA VAL A 86 -0.89 17.59 -57.98
C VAL A 86 -2.01 18.14 -57.11
N ILE A 87 -3.11 18.59 -57.71
CA ILE A 87 -4.26 19.14 -56.98
C ILE A 87 -4.85 18.10 -56.03
N ASP A 88 -4.98 16.84 -56.48
CA ASP A 88 -5.48 15.75 -55.65
C ASP A 88 -4.56 15.45 -54.46
N THR A 89 -3.25 15.40 -54.71
CA THR A 89 -2.25 15.19 -53.64
C THR A 89 -2.28 16.33 -52.61
N VAL A 90 -2.32 17.59 -53.06
CA VAL A 90 -2.41 18.76 -52.17
C VAL A 90 -3.72 18.74 -51.38
N SER A 91 -4.83 18.41 -52.02
CA SER A 91 -6.15 18.27 -51.36
C SER A 91 -6.13 17.16 -50.30
N LYS A 92 -5.50 16.02 -50.61
CA LYS A 92 -5.32 14.91 -49.67
C LYS A 92 -4.47 15.33 -48.47
N LEU A 93 -3.33 15.97 -48.69
CA LEU A 93 -2.47 16.47 -47.62
C LEU A 93 -3.20 17.49 -46.73
N HIS A 94 -3.96 18.40 -47.33
CA HIS A 94 -4.75 19.38 -46.58
C HIS A 94 -5.83 18.71 -45.72
N LYS A 95 -6.50 17.67 -46.24
CA LYS A 95 -7.45 16.86 -45.47
C LYS A 95 -6.78 16.11 -44.31
N GLU A 96 -5.61 15.51 -44.56
CA GLU A 96 -4.83 14.82 -43.52
C GLU A 96 -4.38 15.78 -42.42
N ILE A 97 -3.87 16.97 -42.78
CA ILE A 97 -3.49 18.02 -41.82
C ILE A 97 -4.69 18.46 -40.98
N ASN A 98 -5.85 18.68 -41.60
CA ASN A 98 -7.06 19.06 -40.87
C ASN A 98 -7.54 17.95 -39.92
N SER A 99 -7.50 16.70 -40.37
CA SER A 99 -7.82 15.54 -39.55
C SER A 99 -6.86 15.42 -38.35
N LEU A 100 -5.56 15.57 -38.60
CA LEU A 100 -4.54 15.51 -37.54
C LEU A 100 -4.68 16.67 -36.55
N LYS A 101 -4.99 17.89 -37.03
CA LYS A 101 -5.26 19.05 -36.17
C LYS A 101 -6.49 18.82 -35.29
N SER A 102 -7.58 18.30 -35.87
CA SER A 102 -8.79 17.93 -35.13
C SER A 102 -8.49 16.86 -34.07
N THR A 103 -7.73 15.84 -34.45
CA THR A 103 -7.32 14.74 -33.57
C THR A 103 -6.44 15.25 -32.42
N SER A 104 -5.46 16.11 -32.70
CA SER A 104 -4.62 16.76 -31.70
C SER A 104 -5.44 17.61 -30.73
N SER A 105 -6.39 18.40 -31.23
CA SER A 105 -7.30 19.18 -30.39
C SER A 105 -8.15 18.28 -29.47
N ASN A 106 -8.64 17.15 -29.98
CA ASN A 106 -9.37 16.16 -29.18
C ASN A 106 -8.48 15.55 -28.09
N TYR A 107 -7.24 15.18 -28.42
CA TYR A 107 -6.29 14.69 -27.41
C TYR A 107 -6.02 15.74 -26.34
N THR A 108 -5.76 17.00 -26.69
CA THR A 108 -5.56 18.09 -25.72
C THR A 108 -6.79 18.27 -24.82
N ALA A 109 -8.01 18.26 -25.38
CA ALA A 109 -9.24 18.37 -24.62
C ALA A 109 -9.42 17.18 -23.64
N ASN A 110 -9.17 15.95 -24.11
CA ASN A 110 -9.24 14.75 -23.27
C ASN A 110 -8.21 14.77 -22.15
N THR A 111 -6.99 15.24 -22.43
CA THR A 111 -5.92 15.35 -21.42
C THR A 111 -6.30 16.36 -20.36
N LYS A 112 -6.87 17.51 -20.76
CA LYS A 112 -7.40 18.52 -19.83
C LYS A 112 -8.53 17.95 -18.98
N ASN A 113 -9.52 17.29 -19.59
CA ASN A 113 -10.63 16.67 -18.86
C ASN A 113 -10.14 15.59 -17.87
N LEU A 114 -9.13 14.82 -18.25
CA LEU A 114 -8.55 13.80 -17.38
C LEU A 114 -7.78 14.44 -16.22
N GLN A 115 -7.02 15.50 -16.47
CA GLN A 115 -6.33 16.29 -15.45
C GLN A 115 -7.35 16.90 -14.46
N ASP A 116 -8.42 17.50 -14.97
CA ASP A 116 -9.50 18.10 -14.18
C ASP A 116 -10.21 17.02 -13.32
N SER A 117 -10.44 15.83 -13.88
CA SER A 117 -11.01 14.69 -13.16
C SER A 117 -10.08 14.18 -12.05
N ILE A 118 -8.77 14.05 -12.33
CA ILE A 118 -7.77 13.64 -11.33
C ILE A 118 -7.70 14.67 -10.19
N GLN A 119 -7.75 15.96 -10.52
CA GLN A 119 -7.75 17.00 -9.50
C GLN A 119 -9.01 16.92 -8.63
N THR A 120 -10.18 16.77 -9.26
CA THR A 120 -11.45 16.59 -8.54
C THR A 120 -11.43 15.36 -7.63
N LEU A 121 -10.93 14.22 -8.12
CA LEU A 121 -10.79 12.99 -7.34
C LEU A 121 -9.80 13.15 -6.18
N LYS A 122 -8.69 13.87 -6.38
CA LYS A 122 -7.74 14.19 -5.30
C LYS A 122 -8.38 15.07 -4.24
N ASP A 123 -9.14 16.08 -4.65
CA ASP A 123 -9.82 16.99 -3.74
C ASP A 123 -10.94 16.27 -2.98
N GLN A 124 -11.69 15.38 -3.65
CA GLN A 124 -12.68 14.50 -3.03
C GLN A 124 -12.03 13.53 -2.04
N LEU A 125 -10.91 12.91 -2.39
CA LEU A 125 -10.18 12.00 -1.51
C LEU A 125 -9.58 12.76 -0.32
N ALA A 126 -9.05 13.97 -0.51
CA ALA A 126 -8.56 14.82 0.57
C ALA A 126 -9.71 15.20 1.52
N GLN A 127 -10.87 15.57 0.97
CA GLN A 127 -12.05 15.93 1.76
C GLN A 127 -12.68 14.71 2.44
N GLU A 128 -12.72 13.55 1.79
CA GLU A 128 -13.15 12.30 2.40
C GLU A 128 -12.18 11.85 3.48
N LYS A 129 -10.87 12.02 3.27
CA LYS A 129 -9.85 11.72 4.29
C LYS A 129 -10.02 12.63 5.50
N GLU A 130 -10.27 13.91 5.30
CA GLU A 130 -10.60 14.85 6.39
C GLU A 130 -11.88 14.43 7.13
N LYS A 131 -12.90 13.96 6.41
CA LYS A 131 -14.18 13.46 6.97
C LYS A 131 -14.08 12.06 7.60
N THR A 132 -13.22 11.16 7.12
CA THR A 132 -13.06 9.80 7.67
C THR A 132 -11.99 9.73 8.76
N ASP A 133 -11.02 10.65 8.77
CA ASP A 133 -10.17 10.90 9.95
C ASP A 133 -10.96 11.61 11.07
N SER A 134 -12.20 12.03 10.80
CA SER A 134 -13.15 12.57 11.78
C SER A 134 -14.11 11.52 12.35
N PHE A 135 -13.59 10.43 12.92
CA PHE A 135 -14.40 9.65 13.86
C PHE A 135 -14.28 10.30 15.24
N SER A 136 -15.33 11.03 15.63
CA SER A 136 -15.40 11.74 16.91
C SER A 136 -15.54 10.74 18.05
N PHE A 137 -14.40 10.22 18.53
CA PHE A 137 -14.33 9.54 19.80
C PHE A 137 -13.95 10.59 20.84
N MET A 138 -14.94 11.07 21.60
CA MET A 138 -14.73 12.05 22.68
C MET A 138 -14.29 13.46 22.19
N GLY A 139 -14.80 13.91 21.03
CA GLY A 139 -14.62 15.29 20.56
C GLY A 139 -13.30 15.59 19.83
N ILE A 140 -12.46 14.58 19.59
CA ILE A 140 -11.18 14.73 18.87
C ILE A 140 -11.21 13.84 17.62
N ASN A 141 -10.92 14.43 16.45
CA ASN A 141 -10.81 13.71 15.18
C ASN A 141 -9.55 12.85 15.20
N THR A 142 -9.71 11.53 15.11
CA THR A 142 -8.60 10.60 15.25
C THR A 142 -8.52 9.65 14.06
N SER A 143 -7.34 9.56 13.41
CA SER A 143 -7.12 8.73 12.22
C SER A 143 -7.14 7.22 12.51
N LYS A 144 -7.33 6.41 11.46
CA LYS A 144 -7.42 4.93 11.52
C LYS A 144 -6.23 4.25 12.24
N GLY A 145 -5.04 4.87 12.17
CA GLY A 145 -3.84 4.38 12.86
C GLY A 145 -3.91 4.62 14.37
N LEU A 146 -4.30 5.82 14.78
CA LEU A 146 -4.43 6.18 16.19
C LEU A 146 -5.55 5.39 16.88
N TYR A 147 -6.68 5.12 16.22
CA TYR A 147 -7.72 4.24 16.77
C TYR A 147 -7.15 2.86 17.12
N SER A 148 -6.44 2.24 16.18
CA SER A 148 -5.87 0.91 16.37
C SER A 148 -4.85 0.92 17.50
N THR A 149 -4.00 1.95 17.58
CA THR A 149 -3.05 2.12 18.68
C THR A 149 -3.74 2.30 20.02
N VAL A 150 -4.75 3.18 20.12
CA VAL A 150 -5.47 3.45 21.38
C VAL A 150 -6.20 2.21 21.87
N VAL A 151 -6.91 1.49 20.99
CA VAL A 151 -7.63 0.25 21.35
C VAL A 151 -6.65 -0.81 21.84
N TRP A 152 -5.54 -1.05 21.14
CA TRP A 152 -4.53 -2.01 21.59
C TRP A 152 -3.83 -1.57 22.89
N THR A 153 -3.67 -0.27 23.12
CA THR A 153 -3.11 0.26 24.38
C THR A 153 -4.05 -0.02 25.55
N ILE A 154 -5.35 0.23 25.37
CA ILE A 154 -6.37 -0.07 26.38
C ILE A 154 -6.40 -1.58 26.68
N ILE A 155 -6.39 -2.42 25.64
CA ILE A 155 -6.33 -3.89 25.80
C ILE A 155 -5.07 -4.30 26.57
N ALA A 156 -3.90 -3.71 26.26
CA ALA A 156 -2.65 -4.03 26.94
C ALA A 156 -2.67 -3.63 28.43
N VAL A 157 -3.20 -2.45 28.76
CA VAL A 157 -3.32 -1.99 30.15
C VAL A 157 -4.25 -2.91 30.95
N LEU A 158 -5.43 -3.26 30.41
CA LEU A 158 -6.34 -4.19 31.07
C LEU A 158 -5.74 -5.59 31.23
N ALA A 159 -5.02 -6.07 30.22
CA ALA A 159 -4.33 -7.37 30.31
C ALA A 159 -3.28 -7.37 31.43
N ILE A 160 -2.49 -6.30 31.56
CA ILE A 160 -1.50 -6.15 32.64
C ILE A 160 -2.20 -6.10 34.01
N ALA A 161 -3.25 -5.30 34.16
CA ALA A 161 -3.99 -5.20 35.40
C ALA A 161 -4.58 -6.56 35.82
N THR A 162 -5.15 -7.30 34.87
CA THR A 162 -5.68 -8.66 35.11
C THR A 162 -4.56 -9.63 35.51
N PHE A 163 -3.38 -9.54 34.88
CA PHE A 163 -2.24 -10.39 35.23
C PHE A 163 -1.72 -10.11 36.64
N ILE A 164 -1.64 -8.84 37.02
CA ILE A 164 -1.26 -8.43 38.38
C ILE A 164 -2.29 -8.95 39.38
N PHE A 165 -3.58 -8.81 39.07
CA PHE A 165 -4.67 -9.28 39.93
C PHE A 165 -4.59 -10.80 40.17
N LEU A 166 -4.38 -11.60 39.11
CA LEU A 166 -4.23 -13.05 39.22
C LEU A 166 -2.99 -13.45 40.03
N PHE A 167 -1.87 -12.76 39.85
CA PHE A 167 -0.65 -13.04 40.62
C PHE A 167 -0.82 -12.65 42.10
N SER A 168 -1.43 -11.49 42.36
CA SER A 168 -1.77 -11.03 43.71
C SER A 168 -2.74 -11.99 44.39
N TYR A 169 -3.74 -12.51 43.67
CA TYR A 169 -4.70 -13.48 44.20
C TYR A 169 -4.02 -14.80 44.59
N ARG A 170 -3.06 -15.27 43.78
CA ARG A 170 -2.28 -16.47 44.12
C ARG A 170 -1.37 -16.26 45.33
N LYS A 171 -0.70 -15.11 45.43
CA LYS A 171 0.10 -14.76 46.60
C LYS A 171 -0.76 -14.67 47.86
N ALA A 172 -1.87 -13.96 47.81
CA ALA A 172 -2.79 -13.82 48.93
C ALA A 172 -3.32 -15.18 49.43
N LYS A 173 -3.57 -16.13 48.52
CA LYS A 173 -3.95 -17.50 48.90
C LYS A 173 -2.82 -18.25 49.62
N VAL A 174 -1.57 -18.08 49.20
CA VAL A 174 -0.42 -18.72 49.86
C VAL A 174 -0.20 -18.13 51.25
N ASP A 175 -0.25 -16.80 51.38
CA ASP A 175 -0.08 -16.11 52.66
C ASP A 175 -1.14 -16.55 53.67
N THR A 176 -2.38 -16.76 53.23
CA THR A 176 -3.47 -17.22 54.10
C THR A 176 -3.22 -18.63 54.67
N VAL A 177 -2.65 -19.54 53.87
CA VAL A 177 -2.32 -20.91 54.33
C VAL A 177 -1.15 -20.88 55.32
N GLU A 178 -0.18 -19.99 55.10
CA GLU A 178 0.93 -19.79 56.03
C GLU A 178 0.47 -19.22 57.37
N PHE A 179 -0.41 -18.21 57.36
CA PHE A 179 -1.01 -17.68 58.60
C PHE A 179 -1.84 -18.72 59.36
N GLN A 180 -2.58 -19.57 58.65
CA GLN A 180 -3.36 -20.65 59.28
C GLN A 180 -2.42 -21.67 59.97
N LYS A 181 -1.32 -22.04 59.31
CA LYS A 181 -0.32 -22.95 59.87
C LYS A 181 0.39 -22.35 61.08
N THR A 182 0.76 -21.07 61.02
CA THR A 182 1.39 -20.37 62.17
C THR A 182 0.42 -20.27 63.35
N ALA A 183 -0.87 -20.04 63.10
CA ALA A 183 -1.89 -20.03 64.15
C ALA A 183 -2.07 -21.41 64.80
N GLU A 184 -2.07 -22.49 64.01
CA GLU A 184 -2.14 -23.87 64.52
C GLU A 184 -0.91 -24.22 65.36
N GLN A 185 0.30 -23.88 64.90
CA GLN A 185 1.53 -24.11 65.65
C GLN A 185 1.55 -23.36 66.99
N SER A 186 1.12 -22.09 67.01
CA SER A 186 1.03 -21.32 68.26
C SER A 186 0.01 -21.95 69.23
N GLN A 187 -1.13 -22.41 68.73
CA GLN A 187 -2.14 -23.08 69.55
C GLN A 187 -1.63 -24.40 70.15
N GLU A 188 -0.88 -25.18 69.38
CA GLU A 188 -0.25 -26.42 69.85
C GLU A 188 0.81 -26.14 70.93
N GLU A 189 1.64 -25.13 70.74
CA GLU A 189 2.62 -24.68 71.73
C GLU A 189 1.94 -24.21 73.04
N PHE A 190 0.86 -23.43 72.94
CA PHE A 190 0.06 -23.02 74.11
C PHE A 190 -0.57 -24.21 74.83
N ALA A 191 -1.09 -25.20 74.09
CA ALA A 191 -1.65 -26.41 74.66
C ALA A 191 -0.57 -27.25 75.38
N ALA A 192 0.62 -27.36 74.79
CA ALA A 192 1.76 -28.03 75.40
C ALA A 192 2.26 -27.31 76.66
N PHE A 193 2.31 -25.97 76.64
CA PHE A 193 2.64 -25.16 77.81
C PHE A 193 1.64 -25.36 78.95
N ARG A 194 0.33 -25.36 78.65
CA ARG A 194 -0.71 -25.63 79.66
C ARG A 194 -0.56 -27.01 80.29
N LYS A 195 -0.29 -28.04 79.49
CA LYS A 195 -0.06 -29.40 80.01
C LYS A 195 1.16 -29.45 80.93
N LYS A 196 2.29 -28.88 80.52
CA LYS A 196 3.50 -28.81 81.35
C LYS A 196 3.30 -28.03 82.64
N ALA A 197 2.53 -26.93 82.61
CA ALA A 197 2.20 -26.16 83.80
C ALA A 197 1.36 -26.99 84.79
N MET A 198 0.34 -27.69 84.30
CA MET A 198 -0.48 -28.59 85.13
C MET A 198 0.35 -29.72 85.74
N GLU A 199 1.25 -30.34 84.97
CA GLU A 199 2.14 -31.40 85.47
C GLU A 199 3.07 -30.88 86.57
N LYS A 200 3.63 -29.68 86.42
CA LYS A 200 4.45 -29.02 87.45
C LYS A 200 3.68 -28.76 88.72
N GLU A 201 2.45 -28.24 88.61
CA GLU A 201 1.60 -28.01 89.78
C GLU A 201 1.22 -29.32 90.48
N GLN A 202 0.92 -30.38 89.74
CA GLN A 202 0.63 -31.71 90.29
C GLN A 202 1.84 -32.31 91.00
N LEU A 203 3.03 -32.21 90.40
CA LEU A 203 4.28 -32.65 91.02
C LEU A 203 4.61 -31.85 92.29
N LEU A 204 4.44 -30.53 92.25
CA LEU A 204 4.67 -29.67 93.41
C LEU A 204 3.72 -30.01 94.57
N LYS A 205 2.44 -30.27 94.26
CA LYS A 205 1.46 -30.73 95.26
C LYS A 205 1.83 -32.09 95.85
N ARG A 206 2.31 -33.03 95.02
CA ARG A 206 2.80 -34.34 95.50
C ARG A 206 4.03 -34.18 96.41
N GLN A 207 5.02 -33.40 96.00
CA GLN A 207 6.20 -33.11 96.81
C GLN A 207 5.86 -32.43 98.15
N LEU A 208 4.92 -31.48 98.15
CA LEU A 208 4.43 -30.85 99.38
C LEU A 208 3.75 -31.86 100.31
N GLN A 209 2.96 -32.80 99.77
CA GLN A 209 2.35 -33.87 100.57
C GLN A 209 3.40 -34.84 101.13
N ASP A 210 4.42 -35.20 100.36
CA ASP A 210 5.50 -36.07 100.82
C ASP A 210 6.35 -35.41 101.91
N GLU A 211 6.66 -34.11 101.79
CA GLU A 211 7.35 -33.33 102.83
C GLU A 211 6.53 -33.20 104.12
N LEU A 212 5.20 -33.07 104.01
CA LEU A 212 4.31 -33.08 105.18
C LEU A 212 4.25 -34.46 105.84
N ASN A 213 4.13 -35.54 105.07
CA ASN A 213 4.06 -36.91 105.59
C ASN A 213 5.38 -37.39 106.20
N LYS A 214 6.53 -36.84 105.81
CA LYS A 214 7.85 -37.18 106.37
C LYS A 214 8.10 -36.57 107.76
N LYS A 215 7.30 -35.58 108.19
CA LYS A 215 7.42 -34.90 109.49
C LYS A 215 6.49 -35.47 110.58
N ILE A 216 5.77 -36.55 110.27
CA ILE A 216 4.90 -37.31 111.18
C ILE A 216 5.56 -38.66 111.45
#